data_AF-A0A1B7T9J7-F1
#
_entry.id   AF-A0A1B7T9J7-F1
#
_cell.length_a   1.000
_cell.length_b   1.000
_cell.length_c   1.000
_cell.angle_alpha   90.00
_cell.angle_beta   90.00
_cell.angle_gamma   90.00
#
_symmetry.space_group_name_H-M   'P 1'
#
loop_
_entity.id
_entity.type
_entity.pdbx_description
1 polymer ?
#
loop_
_entity_poly.entity_id
_entity_poly.type
_entity_poly.pdbx_seq_one_letter_code
_entity_poly.pdbx_strand_id
1 'polypeptide(L)'
;MEAMKISGESANLTQSHKRYTLLSKQCDYTLNQILKRLSSKTIIQECFPAETFGNHYIDIRDLLIEVSELLRNLVKSELADVMSADNLEGRLNLLDEVIAIAIAKQKEFKIMVENEGWESENIKQVLDEELVNVNEMSVDDIIRFDECCNMKNLLGELVKRREFLDEVVAKLETEIKEKLNIIDKTNDEIQTVVKENVSKFVDNSVESSNNVAEMRQALMEFVQNELNFEEQDQDINMM
;
A
#
# COMPACT_ATOMS: atom_id res chain seq x y z
N MET A 1 12.17 -24.19 -11.04
CA MET A 1 12.86 -22.96 -10.61
C MET A 1 11.79 -22.09 -9.96
N GLU A 2 11.42 -22.47 -8.74
CA GLU A 2 10.36 -21.78 -7.98
C GLU A 2 10.97 -20.59 -7.26
N ALA A 3 10.49 -19.40 -7.60
CA ALA A 3 10.85 -18.17 -6.90
C ALA A 3 10.33 -18.26 -5.46
N MET A 4 11.25 -18.41 -4.50
CA MET A 4 10.97 -18.20 -3.08
C MET A 4 10.55 -16.74 -2.90
N LYS A 5 9.23 -16.52 -2.75
CA LYS A 5 8.68 -15.31 -2.15
C LYS A 5 9.21 -15.23 -0.72
N ILE A 6 10.21 -14.38 -0.50
CA ILE A 6 10.60 -13.95 0.85
C ILE A 6 9.44 -13.08 1.35
N SER A 7 8.56 -13.71 2.12
CA SER A 7 7.44 -13.05 2.77
C SER A 7 7.98 -12.03 3.76
N GLY A 8 7.67 -10.76 3.52
CA GLY A 8 7.80 -9.69 4.51
C GLY A 8 6.82 -9.88 5.67
N GLU A 9 7.02 -10.92 6.47
CA GLU A 9 6.43 -10.99 7.79
C GLU A 9 7.24 -10.06 8.68
N SER A 10 6.74 -8.83 8.84
CA SER A 10 7.14 -7.94 9.91
C SER A 10 6.94 -8.66 11.23
N ALA A 11 7.99 -9.31 11.73
CA ALA A 11 8.03 -9.82 13.09
C ALA A 11 7.53 -8.70 14.00
N ASN A 12 6.53 -9.00 14.82
CA ASN A 12 5.91 -8.05 15.71
C ASN A 12 6.91 -7.72 16.83
N LEU A 13 7.88 -6.85 16.53
CA LEU A 13 9.07 -6.52 17.34
C LEU A 13 8.73 -5.68 18.58
N THR A 14 7.49 -5.22 18.69
CA THR A 14 6.95 -4.38 19.76
C THR A 14 6.81 -5.10 21.12
N GLN A 15 6.94 -6.43 21.19
CA GLN A 15 6.95 -7.17 22.47
C GLN A 15 8.29 -7.06 23.25
N SER A 16 9.30 -6.37 22.72
CA SER A 16 10.66 -6.40 23.27
C SER A 16 11.02 -5.27 24.24
N HIS A 17 10.17 -4.23 24.40
CA HIS A 17 10.43 -3.05 25.24
C HIS A 17 10.44 -3.40 26.74
N LYS A 18 11.51 -4.05 27.18
CA LYS A 18 11.64 -4.62 28.52
C LYS A 18 12.73 -3.92 29.30
N ARG A 19 13.76 -3.37 28.65
CA ARG A 19 14.90 -2.79 29.37
C ARG A 19 14.56 -1.56 30.17
N TYR A 20 13.76 -0.64 29.62
CA TYR A 20 13.32 0.54 30.38
C TYR A 20 12.53 0.13 31.63
N THR A 21 11.60 -0.81 31.50
CA THR A 21 10.84 -1.36 32.63
C THR A 21 11.73 -2.07 33.64
N LEU A 22 12.73 -2.84 33.19
CA LEU A 22 13.69 -3.52 34.06
C LEU A 22 14.57 -2.52 34.83
N LEU A 23 15.05 -1.49 34.15
CA LEU A 23 15.84 -0.42 34.75
C LEU A 23 15.03 0.30 35.83
N SER A 24 13.80 0.70 35.51
CA SER A 24 12.87 1.33 36.46
C SER A 24 12.64 0.45 37.70
N LYS A 25 12.35 -0.84 37.49
CA LYS A 25 12.21 -1.81 38.58
C LYS A 25 13.48 -1.97 39.43
N GLN A 26 14.66 -1.94 38.79
CA GLN A 26 15.93 -2.08 39.50
C GLN A 26 16.25 -0.83 40.34
N CYS A 27 15.94 0.37 39.84
CA CYS A 27 16.03 1.62 40.60
C CYS A 27 15.11 1.59 41.82
N ASP A 28 13.84 1.21 41.63
CA ASP A 28 12.88 1.06 42.73
C ASP A 28 13.31 0.01 43.75
N TYR A 29 13.81 -1.15 43.30
CA TYR A 29 14.33 -2.19 44.18
C TYR A 29 15.50 -1.68 45.02
N THR A 30 16.47 -1.01 44.39
CA THR A 30 17.67 -0.49 45.05
C THR A 30 17.30 0.57 46.10
N LEU A 31 16.42 1.51 45.74
CA LEU A 31 15.90 2.52 46.67
C LEU A 31 15.23 1.86 47.88
N ASN A 32 14.39 0.86 47.66
CA ASN A 32 13.71 0.14 48.74
C ASN A 32 14.69 -0.58 49.68
N GLN A 33 15.77 -1.18 49.17
CA GLN A 33 16.78 -1.82 50.00
C GLN A 33 17.53 -0.81 50.88
N ILE A 34 17.86 0.37 50.33
CA ILE A 34 18.53 1.44 51.08
C ILE A 34 17.63 1.94 52.22
N LEU A 35 16.37 2.26 51.89
CA LEU A 35 15.41 2.78 52.87
C LEU A 35 15.12 1.75 53.98
N LYS A 36 14.97 0.47 53.61
CA LYS A 36 14.78 -0.62 54.60
C LYS A 36 15.92 -0.72 55.60
N ARG A 37 17.16 -0.46 55.16
CA ARG A 37 18.35 -0.49 56.02
C ARG A 37 18.40 0.73 56.96
N LEU A 38 17.99 1.90 56.47
CA LEU A 38 17.94 3.15 57.25
C LEU A 38 17.01 3.03 58.47
N SER A 39 15.82 2.45 58.28
CA SER A 39 14.83 2.25 59.35
C SER A 39 15.05 0.97 60.18
N SER A 40 16.19 0.30 60.02
CA SER A 40 16.44 -0.97 60.71
C SER A 40 16.79 -0.75 62.18
N LYS A 41 16.20 -1.57 63.07
CA LYS A 41 16.45 -1.49 64.51
C LYS A 41 17.93 -1.58 64.86
N THR A 42 18.69 -2.37 64.12
CA THR A 42 20.14 -2.53 64.31
C THR A 42 20.90 -1.23 64.09
N ILE A 43 20.65 -0.52 62.98
CA ILE A 43 21.30 0.78 62.73
C ILE A 43 20.87 1.82 63.76
N ILE A 44 19.60 1.83 64.15
CA ILE A 44 19.13 2.75 65.19
C ILE A 44 19.86 2.50 66.53
N GLN A 45 20.08 1.24 66.90
CA GLN A 45 20.81 0.89 68.13
C GLN A 45 22.30 1.24 68.07
N GLU A 46 22.90 1.20 66.88
CA GLU A 46 24.31 1.56 66.68
C GLU A 46 24.52 3.08 66.68
N CYS A 47 23.54 3.85 66.18
CA CYS A 47 23.68 5.30 66.03
C CYS A 47 23.20 6.12 67.24
N PHE A 48 22.34 5.55 68.10
CA PHE A 48 21.79 6.25 69.26
C PHE A 48 22.23 5.57 70.57
N PRO A 49 22.69 6.34 71.58
CA PRO A 49 23.05 5.80 72.90
C PRO A 49 21.89 5.02 73.55
N ALA A 50 22.23 4.03 74.38
CA ALA A 50 21.25 3.13 75.00
C ALA A 50 20.19 3.88 75.84
N GLU A 51 20.55 4.99 76.49
CA GLU A 51 19.61 5.81 77.27
C GLU A 51 18.57 6.51 76.38
N THR A 52 18.98 6.97 75.19
CA THR A 52 18.11 7.60 74.20
C THR A 52 17.23 6.57 73.50
N PHE A 53 17.81 5.42 73.15
CA PHE A 53 17.09 4.30 72.54
C PHE A 53 15.98 3.77 73.45
N GLY A 54 16.21 3.60 74.75
CA GLY A 54 15.21 3.05 75.67
C GLY A 54 13.94 3.91 75.82
N ASN A 55 14.11 5.24 75.87
CA ASN A 55 13.02 6.17 76.16
C ASN A 55 12.36 6.79 74.93
N HIS A 56 13.08 6.87 73.80
CA HIS A 56 12.64 7.59 72.59
C HIS A 56 12.63 6.71 71.33
N TYR A 57 12.69 5.38 71.46
CA TYR A 57 12.72 4.48 70.31
C TYR A 57 11.58 4.73 69.31
N ILE A 58 10.35 4.94 69.82
CA ILE A 58 9.17 5.15 68.99
C ILE A 58 9.31 6.46 68.20
N ASP A 59 9.63 7.56 68.90
CA ASP A 59 9.82 8.87 68.27
C ASP A 59 10.92 8.87 67.21
N ILE A 60 12.06 8.23 67.50
CA ILE A 60 13.19 8.09 66.57
C ILE A 60 12.80 7.24 65.36
N ARG A 61 12.06 6.15 65.58
CA ARG A 61 11.60 5.28 64.50
C ARG A 61 10.60 6.01 63.60
N ASP A 62 9.65 6.73 64.17
CA ASP A 62 8.62 7.44 63.41
C ASP A 62 9.25 8.59 62.59
N LEU A 63 10.20 9.33 63.17
CA LEU A 63 11.00 10.31 62.45
C LEU A 63 11.78 9.69 61.28
N LEU A 64 12.40 8.52 61.49
CA LEU A 64 13.13 7.83 60.43
C LEU A 64 12.22 7.27 59.33
N ILE A 65 10.97 6.91 59.65
CA ILE A 65 9.95 6.56 58.66
C ILE A 65 9.61 7.79 57.81
N GLU A 66 9.36 8.94 58.44
CA GLU A 66 9.04 10.19 57.75
C GLU A 66 10.20 10.65 56.84
N VAL A 67 11.44 10.62 57.34
CA VAL A 67 12.65 10.89 56.54
C VAL A 67 12.78 9.91 55.38
N SER A 68 12.43 8.63 55.57
CA SER A 68 12.48 7.62 54.51
C SER A 68 11.44 7.86 53.42
N GLU A 69 10.24 8.35 53.78
CA GLU A 69 9.21 8.73 52.81
C GLU A 69 9.60 9.99 52.03
N LEU A 70 10.14 11.01 52.70
CA LEU A 70 10.65 12.22 52.05
C LEU A 70 11.77 11.88 51.06
N LEU A 71 12.74 11.07 51.49
CA LEU A 71 13.85 10.64 50.64
C LEU A 71 13.37 9.81 49.46
N ARG A 72 12.38 8.93 49.67
CA ARG A 72 11.76 8.14 48.61
C ARG A 72 11.14 9.04 47.54
N ASN A 73 10.35 10.03 47.96
CA ASN A 73 9.65 10.92 47.04
C ASN A 73 10.63 11.80 46.27
N LEU A 74 11.64 12.35 46.95
CA LEU A 74 12.68 13.17 46.32
C LEU A 74 13.46 12.35 45.28
N VAL A 75 13.93 11.16 45.64
CA VAL A 75 14.70 10.30 44.72
C VAL A 75 13.85 9.83 43.56
N LYS A 76 12.55 9.54 43.76
CA LYS A 76 11.65 9.19 42.66
C LYS A 76 11.41 10.34 41.69
N SER A 77 11.27 11.56 42.20
CA SER A 77 11.15 12.75 41.36
C SER A 77 12.41 12.95 40.51
N GLU A 78 13.58 12.94 41.16
CA GLU A 78 14.86 13.12 40.46
C GLU A 78 15.12 12.01 39.43
N LEU A 79 14.80 10.76 39.78
CA LEU A 79 14.89 9.64 38.84
C LEU A 79 13.95 9.82 37.65
N ALA A 80 12.74 10.34 37.85
CA ALA A 80 11.83 10.61 36.75
C ALA A 80 12.39 11.70 35.81
N ASP A 81 13.00 12.74 36.36
CA ASP A 81 13.65 13.79 35.59
C ASP A 81 14.84 13.26 34.79
N VAL A 82 15.70 12.43 35.41
CA VAL A 82 16.82 11.78 34.71
C VAL A 82 16.36 10.76 33.66
N MET A 83 15.30 10.01 33.93
CA MET A 83 14.75 9.02 32.98
C MET A 83 14.02 9.68 31.81
N SER A 84 13.49 10.89 32.00
CA SER A 84 12.87 11.67 30.93
C SER A 84 13.87 12.53 30.15
N ALA A 85 15.00 12.90 30.78
CA ALA A 85 16.11 13.55 30.11
C ALA A 85 16.64 12.68 28.95
N ASP A 86 16.89 13.34 27.81
CA ASP A 86 17.44 12.73 26.59
C ASP A 86 16.64 11.54 26.02
N ASN A 87 15.33 11.44 26.33
CA ASN A 87 14.44 10.40 25.80
C ASN A 87 15.00 8.98 26.03
N LEU A 88 15.45 8.69 27.27
CA LEU A 88 16.08 7.42 27.62
C LEU A 88 15.18 6.21 27.33
N GLU A 89 13.88 6.32 27.59
CA GLU A 89 12.90 5.29 27.25
C GLU A 89 12.92 4.96 25.76
N GLY A 90 12.85 5.98 24.90
CA GLY A 90 12.93 5.80 23.45
C GLY A 90 14.24 5.15 23.01
N ARG A 91 15.38 5.56 23.58
CA ARG A 91 16.70 4.99 23.27
C ARG A 91 16.83 3.53 23.67
N LEU A 92 16.29 3.14 24.83
CA LEU A 92 16.31 1.76 25.30
C LEU A 92 15.37 0.87 24.48
N ASN A 93 14.22 1.41 24.05
CA ASN A 93 13.30 0.69 23.16
C ASN A 93 13.94 0.45 21.78
N LEU A 94 14.58 1.47 21.20
CA LEU A 94 15.35 1.32 19.96
C LEU A 94 16.46 0.27 20.09
N LEU A 95 17.14 0.22 21.24
CA LEU A 95 18.15 -0.81 21.49
C LEU A 95 17.55 -2.21 21.59
N ASP A 96 16.36 -2.36 22.18
CA ASP A 96 15.64 -3.64 22.23
C ASP A 96 15.23 -4.08 20.81
N GLU A 97 14.77 -3.16 19.96
CA GLU A 97 14.45 -3.41 18.55
C GLU A 97 15.68 -3.86 17.73
N VAL A 98 16.79 -3.13 17.81
CA VAL A 98 18.03 -3.46 17.09
C VAL A 98 18.53 -4.86 17.47
N ILE A 99 18.46 -5.22 18.75
CA ILE A 99 18.87 -6.54 19.20
C ILE A 99 17.91 -7.63 18.73
N ALA A 100 16.60 -7.36 18.73
CA ALA A 100 15.62 -8.30 18.24
C ALA A 100 15.81 -8.56 16.73
N ILE A 101 16.11 -7.52 15.95
CA ILE A 101 16.48 -7.63 14.52
C ILE A 101 17.75 -8.47 14.37
N ALA A 102 18.80 -8.18 15.14
CA ALA A 102 20.06 -8.93 15.07
C ALA A 102 19.88 -10.42 15.41
N ILE A 103 19.06 -10.74 16.42
CA ILE A 103 18.73 -12.13 16.79
C ILE A 103 17.94 -12.81 15.67
N ALA A 104 16.98 -12.12 15.05
CA ALA A 104 16.21 -12.67 13.94
C ALA A 104 17.11 -12.99 12.74
N LYS A 105 17.94 -12.02 12.32
CA LYS A 105 18.95 -12.23 11.26
C LYS A 105 19.91 -13.36 11.57
N GLN A 106 20.38 -13.46 12.82
CA GLN A 106 21.25 -14.56 13.24
C GLN A 106 20.56 -15.93 13.07
N LYS A 107 19.27 -16.03 13.40
CA LYS A 107 18.50 -17.27 13.21
C LYS A 107 18.32 -17.61 11.74
N GLU A 108 17.98 -16.62 10.91
CA GLU A 108 17.85 -16.80 9.46
C GLU A 108 19.17 -17.28 8.84
N PHE A 109 20.28 -16.61 9.18
CA PHE A 109 21.61 -17.00 8.73
C PHE A 109 21.98 -18.40 9.19
N LYS A 110 21.65 -18.75 10.44
CA LYS A 110 21.88 -20.10 10.96
C LYS A 110 21.12 -21.16 10.16
N ILE A 111 19.86 -20.92 9.83
CA ILE A 111 19.04 -21.84 9.01
C ILE A 111 19.65 -21.98 7.61
N MET A 112 20.09 -20.87 7.01
CA MET A 112 20.76 -20.88 5.70
C MET A 112 22.02 -21.75 5.73
N VAL A 113 22.88 -21.57 6.74
CA VAL A 113 24.09 -22.39 6.97
C VAL A 113 23.75 -23.86 7.17
N GLU A 114 22.72 -24.18 7.94
CA GLU A 114 22.29 -25.56 8.17
C GLU A 114 21.79 -26.24 6.88
N ASN A 115 21.16 -25.47 5.98
CA ASN A 115 20.60 -26.00 4.73
C ASN A 115 21.64 -26.11 3.60
N GLU A 116 22.50 -25.11 3.44
CA GLU A 116 23.39 -24.99 2.28
C GLU A 116 24.86 -25.31 2.59
N GLY A 117 25.24 -25.29 3.87
CA GLY A 117 26.62 -25.46 4.32
C GLY A 117 27.49 -24.21 4.13
N TRP A 118 28.53 -24.07 4.95
CA TRP A 118 29.44 -22.92 4.95
C TRP A 118 30.19 -22.68 3.62
N GLU A 119 30.30 -23.70 2.79
CA GLU A 119 31.00 -23.62 1.50
C GLU A 119 30.11 -23.07 0.36
N SER A 120 28.80 -22.92 0.60
CA SER A 120 27.84 -22.39 -0.36
C SER A 120 28.23 -20.97 -0.79
N GLU A 121 28.14 -20.73 -2.10
CA GLU A 121 28.41 -19.41 -2.69
C GLU A 121 27.42 -18.34 -2.19
N ASN A 122 26.17 -18.75 -1.93
CA ASN A 122 25.14 -17.88 -1.34
C ASN A 122 25.56 -17.39 0.05
N ILE A 123 26.13 -18.26 0.88
CA ILE A 123 26.54 -17.91 2.24
C ILE A 123 27.77 -17.01 2.23
N LYS A 124 28.72 -17.25 1.32
CA LYS A 124 29.86 -16.34 1.11
C LYS A 124 29.39 -14.96 0.67
N GLN A 125 28.43 -14.89 -0.26
CA GLN A 125 27.87 -13.62 -0.71
C GLN A 125 27.18 -12.86 0.43
N VAL A 126 26.38 -13.54 1.27
CA VAL A 126 25.76 -12.91 2.44
C VAL A 126 26.80 -12.41 3.45
N LEU A 127 27.87 -13.17 3.67
CA LEU A 127 28.97 -12.74 4.55
C LEU A 127 29.69 -11.51 3.98
N ASP A 128 29.96 -11.48 2.67
CA ASP A 128 30.64 -10.36 2.02
C ASP A 128 29.76 -9.09 1.91
N GLU A 129 28.44 -9.25 1.75
CA GLU A 129 27.49 -8.14 1.61
C GLU A 129 26.99 -7.59 2.96
N GLU A 130 26.80 -8.44 3.98
CA GLU A 130 26.20 -8.02 5.26
C GLU A 130 27.22 -7.79 6.39
N LEU A 131 28.45 -8.33 6.34
CA LEU A 131 29.47 -8.05 7.35
C LEU A 131 30.18 -6.73 7.08
N VAL A 132 29.56 -5.65 7.55
CA VAL A 132 30.20 -4.34 7.54
C VAL A 132 31.10 -4.20 8.77
N ASN A 133 32.40 -3.98 8.55
CA ASN A 133 33.32 -3.64 9.63
C ASN A 133 33.04 -2.19 10.07
N VAL A 134 32.34 -2.04 11.20
CA VAL A 134 31.90 -0.73 11.72
C VAL A 134 33.08 0.22 12.00
N ASN A 135 34.29 -0.33 12.23
CA ASN A 135 35.51 0.47 12.44
C ASN A 135 36.14 0.98 11.13
N GLU A 136 35.73 0.45 9.98
CA GLU A 136 36.21 0.84 8.66
C GLU A 136 35.17 1.65 7.86
N MET A 137 33.94 1.77 8.37
CA MET A 137 32.92 2.62 7.77
C MET A 137 33.33 4.09 7.85
N SER A 138 33.52 4.71 6.69
CA SER A 138 33.64 6.15 6.59
C SER A 138 32.25 6.81 6.71
N VAL A 139 32.23 8.10 7.01
CA VAL A 139 30.99 8.90 6.97
C VAL A 139 30.34 8.85 5.59
N ASP A 140 31.14 8.77 4.52
CA ASP A 140 30.65 8.61 3.16
C ASP A 140 29.91 7.28 2.95
N ASP A 141 30.35 6.19 3.61
CA ASP A 141 29.68 4.89 3.50
C ASP A 141 28.31 4.91 4.19
N ILE A 142 28.17 5.65 5.30
CA ILE A 142 26.89 5.88 5.97
C ILE A 142 25.94 6.67 5.06
N ILE A 143 26.43 7.75 4.45
CA ILE A 143 25.64 8.59 3.55
C ILE A 143 25.18 7.77 2.33
N ARG A 144 26.09 7.01 1.71
CA ARG A 144 25.75 6.13 0.59
C ARG A 144 24.72 5.07 0.96
N PHE A 145 24.80 4.49 2.16
CA PHE A 145 23.83 3.52 2.63
C PHE A 145 22.44 4.14 2.79
N ASP A 146 22.35 5.35 3.36
CA ASP A 146 21.09 6.10 3.50
C ASP A 146 20.51 6.48 2.13
N GLU A 147 21.34 7.02 1.23
CA GLU A 147 20.95 7.33 -0.15
C GLU A 147 20.45 6.09 -0.91
N CYS A 148 21.10 4.94 -0.73
CA CYS A 148 20.70 3.68 -1.38
C CYS A 148 19.37 3.15 -0.83
N CYS A 149 19.15 3.25 0.48
CA CYS A 149 17.86 2.92 1.10
C CYS A 149 16.73 3.83 0.57
N ASN A 150 16.98 5.13 0.50
CA ASN A 150 16.03 6.10 -0.05
C ASN A 150 15.74 5.85 -1.52
N MET A 151 16.76 5.55 -2.32
CA MET A 151 16.63 5.20 -3.74
C MET A 151 15.83 3.91 -3.92
N LYS A 152 16.03 2.89 -3.08
CA LYS A 152 15.30 1.62 -3.14
C LYS A 152 13.81 1.81 -2.84
N ASN A 153 13.46 2.66 -1.88
CA ASN A 153 12.09 3.01 -1.57
C ASN A 153 11.43 3.76 -2.75
N LEU A 154 12.11 4.77 -3.29
CA LEU A 154 11.64 5.52 -4.46
C LEU A 154 11.43 4.62 -5.68
N LEU A 155 12.36 3.70 -5.94
CA LEU A 155 12.24 2.73 -7.03
C LEU A 155 11.01 1.83 -6.84
N GLY A 156 10.76 1.37 -5.61
CA GLY A 156 9.56 0.59 -5.28
C GLY A 156 8.26 1.36 -5.55
N GLU A 157 8.19 2.65 -5.23
CA GLU A 157 7.03 3.50 -5.54
C GLU A 157 6.87 3.72 -7.05
N LEU A 158 7.96 3.96 -7.77
CA LEU A 158 7.94 4.15 -9.22
C LEU A 158 7.46 2.89 -9.95
N VAL A 159 7.87 1.70 -9.50
CA VAL A 159 7.40 0.42 -10.05
C VAL A 159 5.89 0.28 -9.86
N LYS A 160 5.37 0.50 -8.65
CA LYS A 160 3.92 0.46 -8.39
C LYS A 160 3.15 1.45 -9.25
N ARG A 161 3.69 2.66 -9.45
CA ARG A 161 3.06 3.68 -10.28
C ARG A 161 3.07 3.30 -11.76
N ARG A 162 4.13 2.64 -12.24
CA ARG A 162 4.19 2.09 -13.59
C ARG A 162 3.15 1.00 -13.79
N GLU A 163 3.06 0.04 -12.87
CA GLU A 163 2.08 -1.04 -12.92
C GLU A 163 0.64 -0.52 -12.94
N PHE A 164 0.34 0.51 -12.14
CA PHE A 164 -0.96 1.19 -12.18
C PHE A 164 -1.25 1.84 -13.53
N LEU A 165 -0.26 2.53 -14.13
CA LEU A 165 -0.42 3.13 -15.46
C LEU A 165 -0.63 2.07 -16.54
N ASP A 166 0.10 0.96 -16.49
CA ASP A 166 -0.05 -0.17 -17.41
C ASP A 166 -1.50 -0.73 -17.34
N GLU A 167 -2.09 -0.83 -16.14
CA GLU A 167 -3.49 -1.24 -15.96
C GLU A 167 -4.49 -0.22 -16.55
N VAL A 168 -4.27 1.07 -16.32
CA VAL A 168 -5.12 2.14 -16.86
C VAL A 168 -5.07 2.16 -18.38
N VAL A 169 -3.88 2.02 -18.97
CA VAL A 169 -3.69 1.95 -20.42
C VAL A 169 -4.43 0.74 -21.00
N ALA A 170 -4.29 -0.45 -20.40
CA ALA A 170 -4.99 -1.64 -20.86
C ALA A 170 -6.52 -1.47 -20.84
N LYS A 171 -7.07 -0.81 -19.81
CA LYS A 171 -8.50 -0.47 -19.74
C LYS A 171 -8.91 0.49 -20.86
N LEU A 172 -8.16 1.55 -21.09
CA LEU A 172 -8.43 2.52 -22.16
C LEU A 172 -8.34 1.90 -23.55
N GLU A 173 -7.35 1.03 -23.79
CA GLU A 173 -7.23 0.30 -25.06
C GLU A 173 -8.43 -0.60 -25.31
N THR A 174 -8.96 -1.23 -24.26
CA THR A 174 -10.16 -2.06 -24.34
C THR A 174 -11.39 -1.22 -24.68
N GLU A 175 -11.58 -0.09 -23.98
CA GLU A 175 -12.69 0.83 -24.25
C GLU A 175 -12.62 1.39 -25.68
N ILE A 176 -11.43 1.78 -26.16
CA ILE A 176 -11.23 2.26 -27.54
C ILE A 176 -11.62 1.18 -28.55
N LYS A 177 -11.22 -0.08 -28.34
CA LYS A 177 -11.60 -1.20 -29.22
C LYS A 177 -13.12 -1.42 -29.24
N GLU A 178 -13.77 -1.34 -28.08
CA GLU A 178 -15.23 -1.45 -28.00
C GLU A 178 -15.93 -0.31 -28.76
N LYS A 179 -15.47 0.93 -28.58
CA LYS A 179 -16.03 2.09 -29.30
C LYS A 179 -15.82 1.98 -30.81
N LEU A 180 -14.64 1.54 -31.26
CA LEU A 180 -14.38 1.32 -32.68
C LEU A 180 -15.31 0.25 -33.26
N ASN A 181 -15.50 -0.87 -32.56
CA ASN A 181 -16.40 -1.93 -33.00
C ASN A 181 -17.87 -1.45 -33.11
N ILE A 182 -18.31 -0.59 -32.18
CA ILE A 182 -19.63 0.05 -32.27
C ILE A 182 -19.71 0.94 -33.52
N ILE A 183 -18.69 1.77 -33.78
CA ILE A 183 -18.65 2.65 -34.95
C ILE A 183 -18.70 1.84 -36.25
N ASP A 184 -17.88 0.79 -36.37
CA ASP A 184 -17.84 -0.07 -37.54
C ASP A 184 -19.20 -0.73 -37.79
N LYS A 185 -19.82 -1.29 -36.73
CA LYS A 185 -21.15 -1.89 -36.83
C LYS A 185 -22.23 -0.88 -37.25
N THR A 186 -22.24 0.31 -36.64
CA THR A 186 -23.18 1.37 -37.01
C THR A 186 -22.96 1.83 -38.46
N ASN A 187 -21.72 1.89 -38.92
CA ASN A 187 -21.41 2.22 -40.30
C ASN A 187 -21.93 1.14 -41.28
N ASP A 188 -21.77 -0.13 -40.96
CA ASP A 188 -22.33 -1.24 -41.76
C ASP A 188 -23.86 -1.22 -41.82
N GLU A 189 -24.52 -0.91 -40.70
CA GLU A 189 -25.97 -0.73 -40.62
C GLU A 189 -26.43 0.45 -41.51
N ILE A 190 -25.73 1.60 -41.45
CA ILE A 190 -26.01 2.76 -42.30
C ILE A 190 -25.84 2.40 -43.78
N GLN A 191 -24.75 1.73 -44.15
CA GLN A 191 -24.50 1.31 -45.53
C GLN A 191 -25.62 0.39 -46.06
N THR A 192 -26.08 -0.53 -45.22
CA THR A 192 -27.19 -1.44 -45.55
C THR A 192 -28.48 -0.66 -45.79
N VAL A 193 -28.86 0.23 -44.86
CA VAL A 193 -30.07 1.06 -44.96
C VAL A 193 -30.03 1.97 -46.19
N VAL A 194 -28.88 2.62 -46.45
CA VAL A 194 -28.70 3.47 -47.64
C VAL A 194 -28.88 2.64 -48.91
N LYS A 195 -28.25 1.47 -49.00
CA LYS A 195 -28.36 0.59 -50.18
C LYS A 195 -29.80 0.12 -50.42
N GLU A 196 -30.50 -0.28 -49.37
CA GLU A 196 -31.91 -0.69 -49.45
C GLU A 196 -32.82 0.46 -49.89
N ASN A 197 -32.64 1.65 -49.31
CA ASN A 197 -33.44 2.82 -49.66
C ASN A 197 -33.19 3.31 -51.08
N VAL A 198 -31.93 3.29 -51.53
CA VAL A 198 -31.57 3.62 -52.92
C VAL A 198 -32.20 2.60 -53.89
N SER A 199 -32.14 1.29 -53.58
CA SER A 199 -32.79 0.28 -54.41
C SER A 199 -34.29 0.52 -54.54
N LYS A 200 -34.99 0.70 -53.40
CA LYS A 200 -36.44 1.00 -53.39
C LYS A 200 -36.79 2.25 -54.18
N PHE A 201 -35.98 3.31 -54.07
CA PHE A 201 -36.19 4.53 -54.84
C PHE A 201 -36.07 4.29 -56.34
N VAL A 202 -35.06 3.54 -56.78
CA VAL A 202 -34.87 3.17 -58.19
C VAL A 202 -36.03 2.31 -58.68
N ASP A 203 -36.42 1.28 -57.92
CA ASP A 203 -37.53 0.39 -58.29
C ASP A 203 -38.85 1.17 -58.45
N ASN A 204 -39.18 2.03 -57.48
CA ASN A 204 -40.37 2.89 -57.54
C ASN A 204 -40.32 3.87 -58.72
N SER A 205 -39.14 4.39 -59.06
CA SER A 205 -38.96 5.29 -60.20
C SER A 205 -39.18 4.57 -61.54
N VAL A 206 -38.71 3.33 -61.66
CA VAL A 206 -38.92 2.51 -62.85
C VAL A 206 -40.40 2.17 -63.01
N GLU A 207 -41.07 1.76 -61.93
CA GLU A 207 -42.50 1.48 -61.94
C GLU A 207 -43.32 2.72 -62.33
N SER A 208 -43.02 3.89 -61.75
CA SER A 208 -43.66 5.15 -62.14
C SER A 208 -43.46 5.46 -63.63
N SER A 209 -42.26 5.25 -64.17
CA SER A 209 -41.97 5.47 -65.58
C SER A 209 -42.74 4.52 -66.50
N ASN A 210 -42.88 3.25 -66.10
CA ASN A 210 -43.67 2.27 -66.83
C ASN A 210 -45.16 2.65 -66.84
N ASN A 211 -45.72 3.02 -65.69
CA ASN A 211 -47.11 3.47 -65.59
C ASN A 211 -47.39 4.69 -66.49
N VAL A 212 -46.44 5.64 -66.59
CA VAL A 212 -46.55 6.79 -67.49
C VAL A 212 -46.50 6.36 -68.97
N ALA A 213 -45.66 5.39 -69.32
CA ALA A 213 -45.58 4.86 -70.67
C ALA A 213 -46.88 4.16 -71.08
N GLU A 214 -47.45 3.34 -70.20
CA GLU A 214 -48.75 2.68 -70.41
C GLU A 214 -49.88 3.70 -70.58
N MET A 215 -49.92 4.75 -69.75
CA MET A 215 -50.89 5.85 -69.90
C MET A 215 -50.76 6.55 -71.27
N ARG A 216 -49.53 6.82 -71.73
CA ARG A 216 -49.29 7.43 -73.04
C ARG A 216 -49.77 6.51 -74.17
N GLN A 217 -49.52 5.21 -74.06
CA GLN A 217 -49.98 4.24 -75.05
C GLN A 217 -51.51 4.17 -75.10
N ALA A 218 -52.17 4.07 -73.94
CA ALA A 218 -53.64 4.07 -73.86
C ALA A 218 -54.25 5.36 -74.44
N LEU A 219 -53.63 6.52 -74.21
CA LEU A 219 -54.04 7.79 -74.82
C LEU A 219 -53.88 7.78 -76.34
N MET A 220 -52.78 7.24 -76.86
CA MET A 220 -52.60 7.12 -78.32
C MET A 220 -53.64 6.20 -78.93
N GLU A 221 -53.94 5.05 -78.32
CA GLU A 221 -54.99 4.13 -78.77
C GLU A 221 -56.36 4.79 -78.74
N PHE A 222 -56.67 5.57 -77.70
CA PHE A 222 -57.91 6.34 -77.61
C PHE A 222 -58.02 7.37 -78.75
N VAL A 223 -56.98 8.18 -78.97
CA VAL A 223 -56.95 9.18 -80.06
C VAL A 223 -57.06 8.51 -81.43
N GLN A 224 -56.38 7.38 -81.65
CA GLN A 224 -56.46 6.63 -82.90
C GLN A 224 -57.87 6.08 -83.14
N ASN A 225 -58.53 5.59 -82.10
CA ASN A 225 -59.91 5.10 -82.20
C ASN A 225 -60.89 6.24 -82.50
N GLU A 226 -60.75 7.41 -81.87
CA GLU A 226 -61.57 8.60 -82.18
C GLU A 226 -61.37 9.07 -83.64
N LEU A 227 -60.14 9.13 -84.13
CA LEU A 227 -59.85 9.47 -85.53
C LEU A 227 -60.44 8.46 -86.53
N ASN A 228 -60.41 7.16 -86.19
CA ASN A 228 -61.02 6.12 -87.01
C ASN A 228 -62.56 6.18 -87.00
N PHE A 229 -63.18 6.74 -85.96
CA PHE A 229 -64.62 6.99 -85.90
C PHE A 229 -65.03 8.15 -86.84
N GLU A 230 -64.24 9.22 -86.92
CA GLU A 230 -64.50 10.34 -87.84
C GLU A 230 -64.39 9.94 -89.33
N GLU A 231 -63.56 8.95 -89.68
CA GLU A 231 -63.48 8.42 -91.06
C GLU A 231 -64.68 7.51 -91.41
N GLN A 232 -65.25 6.77 -90.45
CA GLN A 232 -66.42 5.92 -90.71
C GLN A 232 -67.72 6.71 -90.94
N ASP A 233 -67.86 7.89 -90.36
CA ASP A 233 -69.01 8.78 -90.62
C ASP A 233 -68.96 9.47 -91.99
N GLN A 234 -67.79 9.53 -92.65
CA GLN A 234 -67.68 10.03 -94.03
C GLN A 234 -68.16 8.99 -95.07
N ASP A 235 -68.04 7.70 -94.80
CA ASP A 235 -68.50 6.64 -95.71
C ASP A 235 -70.02 6.35 -95.61
N ILE A 236 -70.70 6.80 -94.55
CA ILE A 236 -72.17 6.66 -94.42
C ILE A 236 -72.92 7.74 -95.22
N ASN A 237 -72.28 8.86 -95.59
CA ASN A 237 -72.90 9.93 -96.38
C ASN A 237 -72.71 9.78 -97.92
N MET A 238 -72.24 8.62 -98.40
CA MET A 238 -72.15 8.29 -99.83
C MET A 238 -72.90 7.01 -100.24
N MET A 239 -74.03 6.68 -99.58
CA MET A 239 -75.05 5.77 -100.14
C MET A 239 -76.40 6.47 -100.32
#